data_AF-A0AAJ7NAV4-F1
#
_entry.id   AF-A0AAJ7NAV4-F1
#
_cell.length_a   1.000
_cell.length_b   1.000
_cell.length_c   1.000
_cell.angle_alpha   90.00
_cell.angle_beta   90.00
_cell.angle_gamma   90.00
#
_symmetry.space_group_name_H-M   'P 1'
#
loop_
_entity.id
_entity.type
_entity.pdbx_description
1 polymer ?
#
loop_
_entity_poly.entity_id
_entity_poly.type
_entity_poly.pdbx_seq_one_letter_code
_entity_poly.pdbx_strand_id
1 'polypeptide(L)'
;MKPDPGTKTDPFYAEEMSWEGKQDKMSQMFEMCLLNYRLIILDGAFLVHTPGIKRKAVKTDRRRQDFFKIHEKKNARIYQRTIKQLLKRYPANRRCAP
;
A
#
# COMPACT_ATOMS: atom_id res chain seq x y z
N MET A 1 -6.60 -22.19 -1.07
CA MET A 1 -6.17 -20.79 -0.89
C MET A 1 -6.24 -20.51 0.61
N LYS A 2 -5.10 -20.32 1.27
CA LYS A 2 -5.02 -20.14 2.73
C LYS A 2 -5.20 -18.64 3.03
N PRO A 3 -6.09 -18.23 3.95
CA PRO A 3 -6.27 -16.83 4.27
C PRO A 3 -5.07 -16.31 5.08
N ASP A 4 -4.45 -15.23 4.58
CA ASP A 4 -3.42 -14.48 5.26
C ASP A 4 -4.00 -13.74 6.49
N PRO A 5 -3.20 -13.42 7.52
CA PRO A 5 -3.69 -12.75 8.72
C PRO A 5 -3.97 -11.26 8.42
N GLY A 6 -5.18 -11.04 7.92
CA GLY A 6 -5.96 -9.81 7.91
C GLY A 6 -7.41 -10.23 8.22
N THR A 7 -8.22 -9.34 8.77
CA THR A 7 -9.63 -9.65 9.05
C THR A 7 -10.29 -10.11 7.74
N LYS A 8 -11.17 -11.13 7.75
CA LYS A 8 -11.83 -11.66 6.53
C LYS A 8 -12.52 -10.60 5.66
N THR A 9 -12.70 -9.40 6.21
CA THR A 9 -13.42 -8.25 5.64
C THR A 9 -12.51 -7.13 5.17
N ASP A 10 -11.20 -7.28 5.31
CA ASP A 10 -10.25 -6.24 4.91
C ASP A 10 -10.18 -6.18 3.38
N PRO A 11 -10.19 -4.97 2.79
CA PRO A 11 -10.04 -4.82 1.35
C PRO A 11 -8.67 -5.32 0.90
N PHE A 12 -8.62 -5.95 -0.27
CA PHE A 12 -7.38 -6.44 -0.85
C PHE A 12 -6.46 -5.29 -1.29
N TYR A 13 -5.16 -5.58 -1.39
CA TYR A 13 -4.24 -4.68 -2.07
C TYR A 13 -4.61 -4.57 -3.55
N ALA A 14 -4.34 -3.41 -4.14
CA ALA A 14 -4.34 -3.28 -5.59
C ALA A 14 -3.12 -4.03 -6.16
N GLU A 15 -3.29 -5.34 -6.41
CA GLU A 15 -2.24 -6.26 -6.86
C GLU A 15 -1.57 -5.84 -8.19
N GLU A 16 -2.26 -4.99 -8.97
CA GLU A 16 -1.71 -4.40 -10.19
C GLU A 16 -0.54 -3.42 -9.93
N MET A 17 -0.45 -2.86 -8.72
CA MET A 17 0.66 -2.01 -8.30
C MET A 17 1.82 -2.84 -7.78
N SER A 18 3.03 -2.44 -8.16
CA SER A 18 4.24 -3.05 -7.61
C SER A 18 4.45 -2.65 -6.14
N TRP A 19 4.75 -3.64 -5.30
CA TRP A 19 4.96 -3.52 -3.84
C TRP A 19 5.99 -2.46 -3.41
N GLU A 20 6.92 -2.10 -4.29
CA GLU A 20 8.04 -1.20 -3.97
C GLU A 20 7.66 0.28 -3.82
N GLY A 21 6.40 0.67 -4.10
CA GLY A 21 5.98 2.07 -4.09
C GLY A 21 5.23 2.55 -2.85
N LYS A 22 4.89 1.68 -1.87
CA LYS A 22 3.97 1.98 -0.74
C LYS A 22 2.55 2.43 -1.14
N GLN A 23 2.29 2.72 -2.42
CA GLN A 23 1.02 3.27 -2.93
C GLN A 23 -0.13 2.26 -2.84
N ASP A 24 0.16 0.97 -2.95
CA ASP A 24 -0.76 -0.14 -2.69
C ASP A 24 -1.38 -0.05 -1.29
N LYS A 25 -0.54 0.20 -0.28
CA LYS A 25 -0.98 0.38 1.11
C LYS A 25 -1.83 1.63 1.28
N MET A 26 -1.48 2.72 0.59
CA MET A 26 -2.26 3.96 0.64
C MET A 26 -3.68 3.76 0.08
N SER A 27 -3.81 3.08 -1.06
CA SER A 27 -5.14 2.78 -1.63
C SER A 27 -5.99 1.88 -0.72
N GLN A 28 -5.39 0.85 -0.13
CA GLN A 28 -6.07 -0.05 0.81
C GLN A 28 -6.55 0.72 2.06
N MET A 29 -5.69 1.56 2.63
CA MET A 29 -6.02 2.39 3.79
C MET A 29 -7.15 3.38 3.48
N PHE A 30 -7.15 3.97 2.29
CA PHE A 30 -8.24 4.85 1.87
C PHE A 30 -9.57 4.11 1.76
N GLU A 31 -9.58 2.90 1.19
CA GLU A 31 -10.78 2.05 1.15
C GLU A 31 -11.27 1.66 2.56
N MET A 32 -10.37 1.28 3.46
CA MET A 32 -10.73 1.01 4.86
C MET A 32 -11.34 2.24 5.55
N CYS A 33 -10.83 3.44 5.28
CA CYS A 33 -11.44 4.68 5.78
C CYS A 33 -12.88 4.86 5.27
N LEU A 34 -13.11 4.64 3.97
CA LEU A 34 -14.44 4.73 3.35
C LEU A 34 -15.42 3.70 3.94
N LEU A 35 -14.91 2.54 4.36
CA LEU A 35 -15.64 1.50 5.08
C LEU A 35 -15.85 1.80 6.58
N ASN A 36 -15.47 2.99 7.05
CA ASN A 36 -15.53 3.43 8.46
C ASN A 36 -14.70 2.58 9.43
N TYR A 37 -13.58 2.02 8.99
CA TYR A 37 -12.65 1.36 9.91
C TYR A 37 -12.06 2.38 10.88
N ARG A 38 -11.87 1.95 12.12
CA ARG A 38 -11.16 2.72 13.13
C ARG A 38 -9.67 2.42 13.03
N LEU A 39 -8.90 3.38 12.49
CA LEU A 39 -7.45 3.29 12.52
C LEU A 39 -6.92 3.67 13.91
N ILE A 40 -6.12 2.79 14.50
CA ILE A 40 -5.39 3.04 15.75
C ILE A 40 -3.91 2.99 15.41
N ILE A 41 -3.21 4.12 15.61
CA ILE A 41 -1.76 4.19 15.46
C ILE A 41 -1.15 3.89 16.83
N LEU A 42 -0.33 2.85 16.90
CA LEU A 42 0.44 2.52 18.09
C LEU A 42 1.80 3.21 18.01
N ASP A 43 2.08 4.09 18.95
CA ASP A 43 3.42 4.67 19.12
C ASP A 43 4.24 3.80 20.09
N GLY A 44 5.50 3.55 19.77
CA GLY A 44 6.41 2.74 20.61
C GLY A 44 6.26 1.20 20.51
N ALA A 45 5.42 0.67 19.62
CA ALA A 45 5.37 -0.77 19.37
C ALA A 45 6.52 -1.21 18.44
N PHE A 46 7.28 -2.23 18.83
CA PHE A 46 8.35 -2.80 18.01
C PHE A 46 8.05 -4.25 17.64
N LEU A 47 8.04 -4.54 16.33
CA LEU A 47 7.93 -5.90 15.83
C LEU A 47 9.34 -6.52 15.81
N VAL A 48 9.63 -7.43 16.74
CA VAL A 48 10.90 -8.17 16.73
C VAL A 48 10.79 -9.31 15.72
N HIS A 49 11.40 -9.14 14.55
CA HIS A 49 11.67 -10.29 13.66
C HIS A 49 13.05 -10.89 13.99
N THR A 50 13.23 -12.19 13.77
CA THR A 50 14.58 -12.77 13.70
C THR A 50 15.33 -12.13 12.53
N PRO A 51 16.48 -11.47 12.77
CA PRO A 51 17.18 -10.76 11.71
C PRO A 51 17.82 -11.76 10.74
N GLY A 52 17.28 -11.87 9.52
CA GLY A 52 18.04 -12.40 8.39
C GLY A 52 19.16 -11.44 8.03
N ILE A 53 20.35 -11.96 7.70
CA ILE A 53 21.51 -11.16 7.29
C ILE A 53 21.16 -10.35 6.04
N LYS A 54 20.76 -9.08 6.22
CA LYS A 54 20.61 -8.13 5.11
C LYS A 54 22.01 -7.69 4.71
N ARG A 55 22.55 -8.34 3.67
CA ARG A 55 23.80 -7.91 3.04
C ARG A 55 23.64 -6.44 2.63
N LYS A 56 24.60 -5.59 3.03
CA LYS A 56 24.59 -4.16 2.70
C LYS A 56 24.31 -4.00 1.21
N ALA A 57 23.31 -3.18 0.87
CA ALA A 57 22.99 -2.91 -0.52
C ALA A 57 24.26 -2.33 -1.18
N VAL A 58 24.80 -3.09 -2.15
CA VAL A 58 25.78 -2.56 -3.10
C VAL A 58 25.16 -1.30 -3.70
N LYS A 59 25.95 -0.22 -3.83
CA LYS A 59 25.54 1.06 -4.40
C LYS A 59 24.57 0.81 -5.56
N THR A 60 23.35 1.32 -5.44
CA THR A 60 22.26 1.07 -6.37
C THR A 60 22.72 1.43 -7.78
N ASP A 61 22.92 0.42 -8.63
CA ASP A 61 23.26 0.62 -10.05
C ASP A 61 22.22 1.52 -10.70
N ARG A 62 22.65 2.39 -11.62
CA ARG A 62 21.81 3.34 -12.35
C ARG A 62 20.63 2.62 -13.03
N ARG A 63 20.87 1.40 -13.52
CA ARG A 63 19.83 0.51 -14.07
C ARG A 63 18.71 0.19 -13.08
N ARG A 64 19.06 -0.02 -11.81
CA ARG A 64 18.09 -0.32 -10.75
C ARG A 64 17.27 0.92 -10.38
N GLN A 65 17.87 2.11 -10.43
CA GLN A 65 17.13 3.37 -10.25
C GLN A 65 16.15 3.62 -11.40
N ASP A 66 16.57 3.39 -12.65
CA ASP A 66 15.71 3.58 -13.82
C ASP A 66 14.53 2.59 -13.84
N PHE A 67 14.79 1.34 -13.43
CA PHE A 67 13.74 0.35 -13.19
C PHE A 67 12.69 0.88 -12.20
N PHE A 68 13.10 1.33 -11.01
CA PHE A 68 12.16 1.86 -10.01
C PHE A 68 11.35 3.06 -10.52
N LYS A 69 11.95 3.97 -11.30
CA LYS A 69 11.24 5.13 -11.88
C LYS A 69 10.11 4.72 -12.83
N ILE A 70 10.32 3.68 -13.64
CA ILE A 70 9.27 3.18 -14.55
C ILE A 70 8.11 2.61 -13.71
N HIS A 71 8.42 1.84 -12.68
CA HIS A 71 7.43 1.28 -11.77
C HIS A 71 6.67 2.35 -10.98
N GLU A 72 7.35 3.39 -10.51
CA GLU A 72 6.74 4.53 -9.81
C GLU A 72 5.75 5.27 -10.71
N LYS A 73 6.12 5.56 -11.96
CA LYS A 73 5.22 6.22 -12.92
C LYS A 73 4.01 5.36 -13.26
N LYS A 74 4.20 4.03 -13.40
CA LYS A 74 3.09 3.10 -13.63
C LYS A 74 2.17 3.03 -12.41
N ASN A 75 2.71 2.86 -11.22
CA ASN A 75 1.94 2.80 -9.98
C ASN A 75 1.16 4.10 -9.75
N ALA A 76 1.74 5.28 -10.01
CA ALA A 76 1.03 6.55 -9.89
C ALA A 76 -0.23 6.60 -10.77
N ARG A 77 -0.18 6.06 -11.99
CA ARG A 77 -1.35 5.99 -12.89
C ARG A 77 -2.41 5.03 -12.34
N ILE A 78 -1.98 3.87 -11.84
CA ILE A 78 -2.89 2.87 -11.25
C ILE A 78 -3.54 3.46 -10.00
N TYR A 79 -2.78 4.06 -9.10
CA TYR A 79 -3.29 4.74 -7.90
C TYR A 79 -4.39 5.73 -8.23
N GLN A 80 -4.17 6.64 -9.19
CA GLN A 80 -5.17 7.63 -9.59
C GLN A 80 -6.45 6.99 -10.13
N ARG A 81 -6.34 5.88 -10.87
CA ARG A 81 -7.48 5.11 -11.35
C ARG A 81 -8.22 4.43 -10.19
N THR A 82 -7.50 3.79 -9.28
CA THR A 82 -8.05 3.10 -8.11
C THR A 82 -8.81 4.08 -7.21
N ILE A 83 -8.22 5.23 -6.88
CA ILE A 83 -8.88 6.26 -6.07
C ILE A 83 -10.19 6.74 -6.72
N LYS A 84 -10.19 7.00 -8.03
CA LYS A 84 -11.41 7.38 -8.75
C LYS A 84 -12.48 6.30 -8.70
N GLN A 85 -12.08 5.03 -8.81
CA GLN A 85 -13.02 3.90 -8.69
C GLN A 85 -13.59 3.78 -7.27
N LEU A 86 -12.76 3.94 -6.24
CA LEU A 86 -13.19 3.91 -4.85
C LEU A 86 -14.18 5.04 -4.53
N LEU A 87 -13.88 6.27 -4.97
CA LEU A 87 -14.78 7.41 -4.81
C LEU A 87 -16.13 7.24 -5.55
N LYS A 88 -16.15 6.47 -6.64
CA LYS A 88 -17.40 6.14 -7.36
C LYS A 88 -18.19 5.04 -6.65
N ARG A 89 -17.50 4.09 -6.01
CA ARG A 89 -18.10 2.91 -5.38
C ARG A 89 -18.70 3.21 -4.02
N TYR A 90 -18.08 4.07 -3.25
CA TYR A 90 -18.45 4.35 -1.86
C TYR A 90 -19.04 5.75 -1.70
N PRO A 91 -19.94 5.95 -0.71
CA PRO A 91 -20.46 7.28 -0.41
C PRO A 91 -19.34 8.21 0.06
N ALA A 92 -19.49 9.51 -0.22
CA ALA A 92 -18.53 10.51 0.20
C ALA A 92 -18.43 10.58 1.74
N ASN A 93 -17.22 10.37 2.26
CA ASN A 93 -16.93 10.51 3.69
C ASN A 93 -15.97 11.69 3.90
N ARG A 94 -16.43 12.76 4.54
CA ARG A 94 -15.64 13.98 4.79
C ARG A 94 -14.43 13.76 5.71
N ARG A 95 -14.37 12.62 6.41
CA ARG A 95 -13.24 12.25 7.26
C ARG A 95 -12.12 11.54 6.49
N CYS A 96 -12.38 11.14 5.24
CA CYS A 96 -11.45 10.42 4.39
C CYS A 96 -10.95 11.33 3.28
N ALA A 97 -9.62 11.45 3.15
CA ALA A 97 -8.97 12.17 2.06
C ALA A 97 -8.07 11.22 1.27
N PRO A 98 -8.09 11.28 -0.07
CA PRO A 98 -7.22 10.46 -0.93
C PRO A 98 -5.79 11.01 -1.08
#